data_AF-A0A1C5PPI4-F1
#
_entry.id   AF-A0A1C5PPI4-F1
#
_cell.length_a   1.000
_cell.length_b   1.000
_cell.length_c   1.000
_cell.angle_alpha   90.00
_cell.angle_beta   90.00
_cell.angle_gamma   90.00
#
_symmetry.space_group_name_H-M   'P 1'
#
loop_
_entity.id
_entity.type
_entity.pdbx_description
1 polymer ?
#
loop_
_entity_poly.entity_id
_entity_poly.type
_entity_poly.pdbx_seq_one_letter_code
_entity_poly.pdbx_strand_id
1 'polypeptide(L)'
;MRKNIEKIIGLTLCVGMLTGCAKTPESSLVKPKGSSAMDAYKEADDSVDMVENNTASDEAAADSNSAASENDSINDSNNSSSAASAAKTTIRDLINAPQTYKSQVTDDSAKLVVNTDATVEIPDVDKISAISVTPAEVTQDLLDRITDAFFSDATLYTADSYYVQTKSEIKEILDGLKEDVANGNLDPNNWGTDDDGNYIYDIYADIEYWESEYETAPEAETLVEGRPVAGVASQASDGQIMEENSFSGVAVMNDGSKYYYKTYSSGSDTLAVRIKKTAKAGGEALPTDTSWFDYTDSNGFQKPTEESIGLSLENAKKLVQEKVDKMGITDLQCTGWDYAVCTNLEDDNTLSNIGTGYHIYYNRVINGVPITQTMDSGGNLEDMDSTMETWSYESLEFFVDKDGIASVAYRDPYIIGETKTENLSLLPFSEIMKTYEKMMVVTNADNMEYENSRVYDIDRIVLGYARIYEPSKDAHTGLLVPVWDFFGTRKTETEYDGESYSDTTEYPTWSYLTINAVDGSIIDRSLGY
;
A
#
# COMPACT_ATOMS: atom_id res chain seq x y z
N MET A 1 11.35 11.71 37.87
CA MET A 1 11.04 10.26 38.01
C MET A 1 10.17 9.87 36.83
N ARG A 2 10.82 9.56 35.70
CA ARG A 2 10.24 8.90 34.53
C ARG A 2 10.92 7.54 34.45
N LYS A 3 10.14 6.48 34.61
CA LYS A 3 10.49 5.10 34.27
C LYS A 3 9.25 4.53 33.62
N ASN A 4 9.45 3.96 32.44
CA ASN A 4 8.57 3.05 31.72
C ASN A 4 7.36 3.70 31.05
N ILE A 5 7.44 3.89 29.73
CA ILE A 5 6.80 3.03 28.72
C ILE A 5 7.17 3.66 27.37
N GLU A 6 8.25 3.15 26.77
CA GLU A 6 8.44 3.21 25.32
C GLU A 6 7.56 2.10 24.75
N LYS A 7 6.41 2.46 24.19
CA LYS A 7 5.64 1.59 23.29
C LYS A 7 5.02 2.43 22.18
N ILE A 8 5.56 2.19 20.98
CA ILE A 8 4.82 1.99 19.73
C ILE A 8 4.04 3.20 19.22
N ILE A 9 4.69 3.99 18.36
CA ILE A 9 4.13 4.39 17.06
C ILE A 9 5.26 4.25 16.05
N GLY A 10 5.29 3.11 15.37
CA GLY A 10 6.13 2.91 14.19
C GLY A 10 5.58 3.77 13.06
N LEU A 11 6.09 5.00 12.94
CA LEU A 11 6.13 5.68 11.67
C LEU A 11 7.17 4.93 10.83
N THR A 12 6.75 3.88 10.11
CA THR A 12 7.61 3.19 9.14
C THR A 12 7.78 4.08 7.90
N LEU A 13 8.46 5.21 8.08
CA LEU A 13 9.48 5.61 7.13
C LEU A 13 10.62 4.62 7.34
N CYS A 14 10.80 3.67 6.42
CA CYS A 14 12.05 2.91 6.32
C CYS A 14 13.17 3.86 5.87
N VAL A 15 13.55 4.80 6.72
CA VAL A 15 14.86 5.44 6.69
C VAL A 15 15.71 4.63 7.65
N GLY A 16 16.48 3.69 7.09
CA GLY A 16 17.58 3.08 7.82
C GLY A 16 18.56 4.18 8.21
N MET A 17 18.46 4.70 9.43
CA MET A 17 19.47 5.60 9.97
C MET A 17 20.71 4.78 10.35
N LEU A 18 21.68 4.87 9.45
CA LEU A 18 23.08 4.55 9.67
C LEU A 18 23.63 5.34 10.85
N THR A 19 23.99 4.66 11.94
CA THR A 19 25.10 5.10 12.81
C THR A 19 25.89 3.92 13.32
N GLY A 20 27.12 3.77 12.83
CA GLY A 20 28.13 2.86 13.39
C GLY A 20 28.81 2.00 12.34
N CYS A 21 29.90 2.51 11.76
CA CYS A 21 30.75 1.82 10.80
C CYS A 21 31.23 0.45 11.30
N ALA A 22 30.61 -0.63 10.82
CA ALA A 22 31.28 -1.89 10.56
C ALA A 22 31.30 -2.07 9.04
N LYS A 23 32.47 -2.41 8.47
CA LYS A 23 32.62 -2.62 7.03
C LYS A 23 31.59 -3.63 6.54
N THR A 24 30.73 -3.18 5.63
CA THR A 24 29.85 -4.02 4.81
C THR A 24 30.68 -5.16 4.21
N PRO A 25 30.32 -6.44 4.44
CA PRO A 25 30.98 -7.55 3.76
C PRO A 25 30.76 -7.42 2.25
N GLU A 26 31.83 -7.49 1.45
CA GLU A 26 31.81 -7.44 -0.02
C GLU A 26 31.21 -8.71 -0.68
N SER A 27 30.11 -9.26 -0.14
CA SER A 27 29.40 -10.36 -0.80
C SER A 27 27.92 -10.05 -0.90
N SER A 28 27.54 -9.26 -1.91
CA SER A 28 26.16 -9.25 -2.37
C SER A 28 25.85 -10.66 -2.91
N LEU A 29 25.12 -11.46 -2.13
CA LEU A 29 24.57 -12.73 -2.58
C LEU A 29 23.40 -12.53 -3.57
N VAL A 30 22.91 -11.29 -3.68
CA VAL A 30 22.03 -10.81 -4.74
C VAL A 30 22.85 -9.90 -5.65
N LYS A 31 23.13 -10.36 -6.87
CA LYS A 31 23.77 -9.51 -7.88
C LYS A 31 22.69 -8.66 -8.54
N PRO A 32 22.89 -7.35 -8.71
CA PRO A 32 22.04 -6.56 -9.59
C PRO A 32 22.04 -7.22 -10.97
N LYS A 33 20.86 -7.40 -11.55
CA LYS A 33 20.72 -7.96 -12.90
C LYS A 33 21.48 -7.06 -13.87
N GLY A 34 22.54 -7.62 -14.46
CA GLY A 34 23.16 -7.06 -15.67
C GLY A 34 22.18 -7.09 -16.84
N SER A 35 22.50 -6.33 -17.87
CA SER A 35 21.62 -5.87 -18.96
C SER A 35 20.99 -6.91 -19.91
N SER A 36 20.51 -8.07 -19.45
CA SER A 36 19.83 -9.05 -20.29
C SER A 36 18.66 -9.79 -19.62
N ALA A 37 17.95 -9.14 -18.67
CA ALA A 37 16.75 -9.72 -18.07
C ALA A 37 15.69 -10.12 -19.12
N MET A 38 15.62 -9.37 -20.23
CA MET A 38 14.69 -9.61 -21.34
C MET A 38 14.91 -10.93 -22.08
N ASP A 39 16.11 -11.51 -22.07
CA ASP A 39 16.42 -12.77 -22.79
C ASP A 39 15.69 -13.99 -22.19
N ALA A 40 15.20 -13.86 -20.94
CA ALA A 40 14.42 -14.90 -20.28
C ALA A 40 12.95 -14.93 -20.73
N TYR A 41 12.42 -13.84 -21.29
CA TYR A 41 11.00 -13.68 -21.64
C TYR A 41 10.72 -14.27 -23.01
N LYS A 42 10.46 -15.58 -23.03
CA LYS A 42 10.11 -16.33 -24.23
C LYS A 42 8.64 -16.74 -24.19
N GLU A 43 8.02 -16.80 -25.36
CA GLU A 43 6.67 -17.33 -25.51
C GLU A 43 6.67 -18.83 -25.19
N ALA A 44 5.59 -19.30 -24.57
CA ALA A 44 5.31 -20.71 -24.38
C ALA A 44 4.99 -21.36 -25.75
N ASP A 45 5.33 -22.64 -25.89
CA ASP A 45 5.02 -23.39 -27.10
C ASP A 45 3.50 -23.67 -27.14
N ASP A 46 2.79 -23.05 -28.09
CA ASP A 46 1.35 -23.22 -28.31
C ASP A 46 0.98 -24.67 -28.75
N SER A 47 1.94 -25.58 -28.94
CA SER A 47 1.72 -26.94 -29.43
C SER A 47 1.34 -28.00 -28.39
N VAL A 48 0.90 -27.61 -27.19
CA VAL A 48 0.42 -28.56 -26.16
C VAL A 48 -1.02 -28.99 -26.47
N ASP A 49 -1.16 -29.82 -27.50
CA ASP A 49 -2.38 -30.58 -27.78
C ASP A 49 -2.22 -32.02 -27.21
N MET A 50 -3.24 -32.44 -26.44
CA MET A 50 -3.57 -33.81 -26.00
C MET A 50 -2.89 -34.35 -24.72
N VAL A 51 -3.62 -34.22 -23.60
CA VAL A 51 -3.53 -35.14 -22.45
C VAL A 51 -4.05 -36.52 -22.88
N GLU A 52 -3.16 -37.50 -23.04
CA GLU A 52 -3.52 -38.91 -22.91
C GLU A 52 -3.72 -39.23 -21.42
N ASN A 53 -4.99 -39.40 -21.03
CA ASN A 53 -5.38 -39.95 -19.74
C ASN A 53 -4.82 -41.37 -19.57
N ASN A 54 -3.71 -41.52 -18.84
CA ASN A 54 -3.31 -42.81 -18.28
C ASN A 54 -3.92 -42.97 -16.90
N THR A 55 -5.20 -43.37 -16.86
CA THR A 55 -5.78 -43.99 -15.67
C THR A 55 -5.22 -45.41 -15.54
N ALA A 56 -4.22 -45.57 -14.68
CA ALA A 56 -3.83 -46.89 -14.18
C ALA A 56 -4.85 -47.34 -13.12
N SER A 57 -5.65 -48.33 -13.51
CA SER A 57 -6.44 -49.17 -12.63
C SER A 57 -5.55 -49.95 -11.67
N ASP A 58 -5.88 -49.94 -10.39
CA ASP A 58 -5.55 -51.07 -9.51
C ASP A 58 -6.80 -51.52 -8.76
N GLU A 59 -7.18 -52.76 -9.03
CA GLU A 59 -8.26 -53.52 -8.42
C GLU A 59 -7.87 -53.97 -7.00
N ALA A 60 -8.81 -53.89 -6.06
CA ALA A 60 -8.85 -54.82 -4.93
C ALA A 60 -10.30 -55.10 -4.55
N ALA A 61 -10.62 -56.39 -4.49
CA ALA A 61 -11.96 -56.97 -4.44
C ALA A 61 -12.50 -57.22 -3.02
N ALA A 62 -13.85 -57.25 -2.95
CA ALA A 62 -14.74 -57.98 -2.04
C ALA A 62 -14.72 -57.60 -0.53
N ASP A 63 -15.83 -57.56 0.22
CA ASP A 63 -17.00 -58.45 0.18
C ASP A 63 -18.25 -57.90 0.92
N SER A 64 -19.41 -58.31 0.38
CA SER A 64 -20.77 -58.59 0.87
C SER A 64 -21.60 -57.77 1.93
N ASN A 65 -22.86 -57.54 1.50
CA ASN A 65 -24.17 -57.62 2.21
C ASN A 65 -24.54 -56.53 3.25
N SER A 66 -25.66 -55.78 3.16
CA SER A 66 -27.06 -56.23 3.01
C SER A 66 -28.08 -55.06 3.04
N ALA A 67 -29.29 -55.32 2.51
CA ALA A 67 -30.61 -54.78 2.88
C ALA A 67 -31.08 -53.38 2.41
N ALA A 68 -31.78 -53.41 1.26
CA ALA A 68 -33.10 -52.85 0.93
C ALA A 68 -33.74 -51.72 1.79
N SER A 69 -34.18 -50.65 1.11
CA SER A 69 -35.62 -50.28 1.02
C SER A 69 -35.88 -49.32 -0.16
N GLU A 70 -37.08 -49.47 -0.73
CA GLU A 70 -37.60 -48.88 -1.98
C GLU A 70 -38.34 -47.54 -1.79
N ASN A 71 -38.69 -46.93 -2.93
CA ASN A 71 -39.60 -45.80 -3.22
C ASN A 71 -39.05 -44.37 -3.04
N ASP A 72 -39.24 -43.41 -3.95
CA ASP A 72 -40.21 -43.29 -5.06
C ASP A 72 -39.65 -42.46 -6.23
N SER A 73 -40.10 -42.83 -7.43
CA SER A 73 -39.77 -42.23 -8.73
C SER A 73 -40.78 -41.14 -9.17
N ILE A 74 -40.44 -40.43 -10.27
CA ILE A 74 -41.25 -39.59 -11.21
C ILE A 74 -40.89 -38.08 -11.09
N ASN A 75 -40.48 -37.32 -12.12
CA ASN A 75 -40.41 -37.56 -13.56
C ASN A 75 -39.29 -36.73 -14.20
N ASP A 76 -38.80 -37.29 -15.30
CA ASP A 76 -37.78 -36.83 -16.22
C ASP A 76 -38.40 -35.91 -17.29
N SER A 77 -37.71 -34.84 -17.69
CA SER A 77 -37.75 -34.34 -19.07
C SER A 77 -36.55 -33.44 -19.36
N ASN A 78 -35.45 -34.09 -19.70
CA ASN A 78 -34.41 -33.68 -20.66
C ASN A 78 -34.67 -32.40 -21.48
N ASN A 79 -33.74 -31.45 -21.38
CA ASN A 79 -33.18 -30.83 -22.58
C ASN A 79 -31.65 -30.81 -22.46
N SER A 80 -31.05 -31.84 -23.04
CA SER A 80 -29.63 -31.91 -23.35
C SER A 80 -29.31 -30.93 -24.48
N SER A 81 -28.49 -29.95 -24.17
CA SER A 81 -27.55 -29.38 -25.14
C SER A 81 -26.16 -29.37 -24.50
N SER A 82 -25.58 -30.55 -24.37
CA SER A 82 -24.14 -30.71 -24.12
C SER A 82 -23.36 -30.24 -25.34
N ALA A 83 -23.09 -28.94 -25.42
CA ALA A 83 -21.87 -28.47 -26.04
C ALA A 83 -20.78 -28.66 -24.99
N ALA A 84 -20.08 -29.79 -25.04
CA ALA A 84 -18.81 -29.94 -24.34
C ALA A 84 -17.87 -28.89 -24.92
N SER A 85 -17.79 -27.73 -24.27
CA SER A 85 -16.65 -26.83 -24.44
C SER A 85 -15.44 -27.68 -24.07
N ALA A 86 -14.47 -27.82 -24.97
CA ALA A 86 -13.16 -28.32 -24.60
C ALA A 86 -12.71 -27.50 -23.37
N ALA A 87 -12.36 -28.18 -22.28
CA ALA A 87 -11.85 -27.51 -21.09
C ALA A 87 -10.59 -26.74 -21.52
N LYS A 88 -10.64 -25.41 -21.44
CA LYS A 88 -9.51 -24.54 -21.75
C LYS A 88 -8.45 -24.76 -20.67
N THR A 89 -7.26 -25.20 -21.07
CA THR A 89 -6.12 -25.37 -20.16
C THR A 89 -5.78 -24.02 -19.53
N THR A 90 -5.81 -23.93 -18.20
CA THR A 90 -5.53 -22.70 -17.47
C THR A 90 -4.03 -22.59 -17.14
N ILE A 91 -3.57 -21.40 -16.75
CA ILE A 91 -2.20 -21.20 -16.25
C ILE A 91 -1.90 -22.14 -15.08
N ARG A 92 -2.87 -22.37 -14.20
CA ARG A 92 -2.74 -23.30 -13.08
C ARG A 92 -2.40 -24.72 -13.54
N ASP A 93 -3.05 -25.19 -14.61
CA ASP A 93 -2.79 -26.51 -15.19
C ASP A 93 -1.40 -26.56 -15.83
N LEU A 94 -1.03 -25.52 -16.60
CA LEU A 94 0.24 -25.44 -17.31
C LEU A 94 1.45 -25.51 -16.37
N ILE A 95 1.39 -24.85 -15.21
CA ILE A 95 2.49 -24.84 -14.23
C ILE A 95 2.34 -25.90 -13.13
N ASN A 96 1.31 -26.74 -13.21
CA ASN A 96 0.97 -27.77 -12.22
C ASN A 96 0.86 -27.22 -10.78
N ALA A 97 0.17 -26.11 -10.59
CA ALA A 97 0.01 -25.49 -9.28
C ALA A 97 -1.19 -26.07 -8.49
N PRO A 98 -1.01 -26.49 -7.22
CA PRO A 98 -2.09 -26.97 -6.37
C PRO A 98 -2.98 -25.81 -5.90
N GLN A 99 -4.17 -26.10 -5.37
CA GLN A 99 -5.06 -25.10 -4.75
C GLN A 99 -4.51 -24.58 -3.42
N THR A 100 -3.79 -25.43 -2.70
CA THR A 100 -3.17 -25.12 -1.41
C THR A 100 -1.76 -25.68 -1.38
N TYR A 101 -0.86 -25.03 -0.67
CA TYR A 101 0.52 -25.48 -0.51
C TYR A 101 0.93 -25.50 0.96
N LYS A 102 1.59 -26.59 1.38
CA LYS A 102 2.10 -26.76 2.74
C LYS A 102 3.56 -27.13 2.72
N SER A 103 4.35 -26.43 3.50
CA SER A 103 5.74 -26.81 3.78
C SER A 103 6.22 -26.18 5.09
N GLN A 104 7.35 -26.66 5.58
CA GLN A 104 8.04 -26.06 6.71
C GLN A 104 9.53 -26.08 6.41
N VAL A 105 10.16 -24.92 6.53
CA VAL A 105 11.61 -24.76 6.38
C VAL A 105 12.16 -24.15 7.66
N THR A 106 13.37 -24.54 8.00
CA THR A 106 14.07 -24.03 9.17
C THR A 106 15.53 -23.82 8.78
N ASP A 107 16.15 -22.76 9.27
CA ASP A 107 17.57 -22.50 9.05
C ASP A 107 18.46 -23.46 9.86
N ASP A 108 19.77 -23.45 9.58
CA ASP A 108 20.73 -24.33 10.25
C ASP A 108 20.81 -24.07 11.78
N SER A 109 20.48 -22.85 12.23
CA SER A 109 20.49 -22.50 13.66
C SER A 109 19.18 -22.81 14.40
N ALA A 110 18.12 -23.18 13.66
CA ALA A 110 16.76 -23.32 14.14
C ALA A 110 16.14 -22.07 14.78
N LYS A 111 16.72 -20.89 14.54
CA LYS A 111 16.19 -19.61 14.99
C LYS A 111 15.17 -19.03 14.00
N LEU A 112 15.29 -19.37 12.72
CA LEU A 112 14.37 -18.94 11.67
C LEU A 112 13.52 -20.13 11.23
N VAL A 113 12.21 -20.00 11.39
CA VAL A 113 11.22 -20.99 10.95
C VAL A 113 10.26 -20.33 9.97
N VAL A 114 10.01 -21.00 8.84
CA VAL A 114 9.00 -20.59 7.86
C VAL A 114 7.97 -21.70 7.77
N ASN A 115 6.79 -21.45 8.33
CA ASN A 115 5.62 -22.32 8.21
C ASN A 115 4.80 -21.83 7.03
N THR A 116 4.45 -22.73 6.12
CA THR A 116 3.56 -22.41 5.00
C THR A 116 2.34 -23.31 5.09
N ASP A 117 1.17 -22.71 5.20
CA ASP A 117 -0.14 -23.37 5.06
C ASP A 117 -1.05 -22.44 4.27
N ALA A 118 -0.76 -22.35 2.96
CA ALA A 118 -1.22 -21.25 2.15
C ALA A 118 -2.25 -21.65 1.10
N THR A 119 -3.21 -20.74 0.87
CA THR A 119 -4.02 -20.74 -0.35
C THR A 119 -3.18 -20.25 -1.53
N VAL A 120 -3.25 -20.93 -2.66
CA VAL A 120 -2.53 -20.56 -3.89
C VAL A 120 -3.51 -19.91 -4.85
N GLU A 121 -3.42 -18.59 -4.99
CA GLU A 121 -4.28 -17.76 -5.81
C GLU A 121 -3.66 -17.55 -7.20
N ILE A 122 -4.37 -17.97 -8.23
CA ILE A 122 -3.95 -17.84 -9.63
C ILE A 122 -5.17 -17.31 -10.41
N PRO A 123 -5.00 -16.25 -11.22
CA PRO A 123 -6.06 -15.75 -12.09
C PRO A 123 -6.58 -16.83 -13.04
N ASP A 124 -7.89 -16.86 -13.26
CA ASP A 124 -8.53 -17.81 -14.18
C ASP A 124 -8.32 -17.39 -15.65
N VAL A 125 -7.10 -17.56 -16.13
CA VAL A 125 -6.65 -17.22 -17.48
C VAL A 125 -5.83 -18.37 -18.07
N ASP A 126 -5.72 -18.44 -19.40
CA ASP A 126 -4.87 -19.39 -20.13
C ASP A 126 -3.51 -18.83 -20.53
N LYS A 127 -3.35 -17.50 -20.52
CA LYS A 127 -2.14 -16.81 -20.97
C LYS A 127 -1.82 -15.64 -20.06
N ILE A 128 -0.53 -15.42 -19.82
CA ILE A 128 -0.02 -14.21 -19.14
C ILE A 128 1.13 -13.66 -19.98
N SER A 129 1.11 -12.36 -20.28
CA SER A 129 2.06 -11.72 -21.19
C SER A 129 2.99 -10.75 -20.47
N ALA A 130 4.11 -10.38 -21.07
CA ALA A 130 4.91 -9.23 -20.62
C ALA A 130 4.41 -7.96 -21.32
N ILE A 131 4.14 -6.89 -20.57
CA ILE A 131 3.49 -5.68 -21.10
C ILE A 131 4.29 -4.46 -20.66
N SER A 132 4.66 -3.59 -21.61
CA SER A 132 5.33 -2.33 -21.24
C SER A 132 4.39 -1.37 -20.54
N VAL A 133 4.91 -0.58 -19.61
CA VAL A 133 4.20 0.51 -18.94
C VAL A 133 5.08 1.74 -18.83
N THR A 134 4.46 2.90 -18.86
CA THR A 134 5.11 4.20 -18.61
C THR A 134 4.24 5.01 -17.65
N PRO A 135 4.80 6.01 -16.95
CA PRO A 135 3.97 6.93 -16.18
C PRO A 135 3.05 7.72 -17.11
N ALA A 136 1.87 8.06 -16.63
CA ALA A 136 0.95 8.92 -17.34
C ALA A 136 1.42 10.37 -17.29
N GLU A 137 1.23 11.09 -18.39
CA GLU A 137 1.41 12.54 -18.42
C GLU A 137 0.33 13.21 -17.54
N VAL A 138 0.76 14.14 -16.68
CA VAL A 138 -0.17 14.94 -15.87
C VAL A 138 -0.80 16.02 -16.74
N THR A 139 -1.98 15.70 -17.28
CA THR A 139 -2.76 16.62 -18.11
C THR A 139 -3.85 17.32 -17.29
N GLN A 140 -4.32 18.46 -17.77
CA GLN A 140 -5.47 19.15 -17.15
C GLN A 140 -6.72 18.26 -17.15
N ASP A 141 -6.96 17.48 -18.22
CA ASP A 141 -8.08 16.54 -18.31
C ASP A 141 -8.03 15.46 -17.21
N LEU A 142 -6.85 14.92 -16.92
CA LEU A 142 -6.67 13.97 -15.83
C LEU A 142 -7.02 14.59 -14.48
N LEU A 143 -6.47 15.79 -14.19
CA LEU A 143 -6.74 16.50 -12.94
C LEU A 143 -8.23 16.88 -12.80
N ASP A 144 -8.86 17.32 -13.89
CA ASP A 144 -10.27 17.69 -13.92
C ASP A 144 -11.17 16.48 -13.67
N ARG A 145 -10.92 15.34 -14.35
CA ARG A 145 -11.69 14.10 -14.14
C ARG A 145 -11.59 13.59 -12.70
N ILE A 146 -10.40 13.65 -12.10
CA ILE A 146 -10.21 13.30 -10.69
C ILE A 146 -10.98 14.27 -9.79
N THR A 147 -10.80 15.58 -9.99
CA THR A 147 -11.48 16.61 -9.19
C THR A 147 -12.99 16.47 -9.27
N ASP A 148 -13.55 16.32 -10.48
CA ASP A 148 -14.99 16.23 -10.70
C ASP A 148 -15.60 14.93 -10.16
N ALA A 149 -14.85 13.83 -10.15
CA ALA A 149 -15.32 12.57 -9.55
C ALA A 149 -15.67 12.77 -8.07
N PHE A 150 -14.85 13.50 -7.32
CA PHE A 150 -15.03 13.70 -5.89
C PHE A 150 -15.82 14.96 -5.54
N PHE A 151 -15.64 16.05 -6.28
CA PHE A 151 -16.01 17.41 -5.86
C PHE A 151 -16.88 18.18 -6.86
N SER A 152 -17.61 17.50 -7.76
CA SER A 152 -18.49 18.16 -8.75
C SER A 152 -19.49 19.17 -8.15
N ASP A 153 -19.93 18.92 -6.90
CA ASP A 153 -20.92 19.73 -6.19
C ASP A 153 -20.31 20.56 -5.05
N ALA A 154 -18.97 20.64 -4.97
CA ALA A 154 -18.26 21.38 -3.93
C ALA A 154 -17.83 22.76 -4.41
N THR A 155 -17.66 23.69 -3.48
CA THR A 155 -16.84 24.89 -3.72
C THR A 155 -15.42 24.60 -3.26
N LEU A 156 -14.43 24.82 -4.12
CA LEU A 156 -13.03 24.51 -3.83
C LEU A 156 -12.25 25.81 -3.60
N TYR A 157 -11.68 25.97 -2.41
CA TYR A 157 -10.87 27.12 -2.03
C TYR A 157 -9.39 26.77 -1.97
N THR A 158 -8.51 27.71 -2.29
CA THR A 158 -7.06 27.52 -2.12
C THR A 158 -6.70 27.46 -0.64
N ALA A 159 -5.75 26.61 -0.27
CA ALA A 159 -5.33 26.42 1.12
C ALA A 159 -4.82 27.74 1.74
N ASP A 160 -4.03 28.51 0.99
CA ASP A 160 -3.50 29.80 1.44
C ASP A 160 -4.60 30.81 1.79
N SER A 161 -5.74 30.79 1.09
CA SER A 161 -6.87 31.67 1.41
C SER A 161 -7.75 31.13 2.53
N TYR A 162 -7.81 29.81 2.68
CA TYR A 162 -8.71 29.12 3.60
C TYR A 162 -8.13 29.03 5.02
N TYR A 163 -6.81 28.92 5.14
CA TYR A 163 -6.11 28.79 6.42
C TYR A 163 -5.38 30.08 6.85
N VAL A 164 -5.60 31.19 6.14
CA VAL A 164 -5.00 32.48 6.50
C VAL A 164 -5.49 32.92 7.88
N GLN A 165 -4.56 33.23 8.78
CA GLN A 165 -4.89 33.78 10.08
C GLN A 165 -5.23 35.26 9.97
N THR A 166 -6.32 35.69 10.58
CA THR A 166 -6.65 37.12 10.68
C THR A 166 -5.82 37.79 11.77
N LYS A 167 -5.69 39.12 11.69
CA LYS A 167 -5.08 39.89 12.77
C LYS A 167 -5.73 39.66 14.13
N SER A 168 -7.04 39.43 14.18
CA SER A 168 -7.71 39.18 15.46
C SER A 168 -7.25 37.86 16.07
N GLU A 169 -7.11 36.80 15.28
CA GLU A 169 -6.67 35.49 15.75
C GLU A 169 -5.20 35.50 16.16
N ILE A 170 -4.34 36.11 15.33
CA ILE A 170 -2.91 36.27 15.69
C ILE A 170 -2.77 37.10 16.96
N LYS A 171 -3.62 38.11 17.16
CA LYS A 171 -3.62 38.90 18.39
C LYS A 171 -3.97 38.04 19.61
N GLU A 172 -4.93 37.14 19.50
CA GLU A 172 -5.27 36.22 20.61
C GLU A 172 -4.10 35.28 20.93
N ILE A 173 -3.42 34.75 19.91
CA ILE A 173 -2.19 33.95 20.09
C ILE A 173 -1.11 34.77 20.82
N LEU A 174 -0.81 35.97 20.32
CA LEU A 174 0.19 36.86 20.91
C LEU A 174 -0.13 37.25 22.36
N ASP A 175 -1.39 37.55 22.65
CA ASP A 175 -1.82 37.90 24.00
C ASP A 175 -1.62 36.71 24.96
N GLY A 176 -1.93 35.48 24.50
CA GLY A 176 -1.68 34.24 25.25
C GLY A 176 -0.18 33.99 25.53
N LEU A 177 0.66 34.04 24.49
CA LEU A 177 2.11 33.85 24.64
C LEU A 177 2.73 34.91 25.59
N LYS A 178 2.28 36.16 25.49
CA LYS A 178 2.74 37.24 26.36
C LYS A 178 2.25 37.08 27.80
N GLU A 179 1.05 36.53 28.01
CA GLU A 179 0.55 36.16 29.34
C GLU A 179 1.38 35.04 29.96
N ASP A 180 1.71 34.00 29.19
CA ASP A 180 2.60 32.92 29.63
C ASP A 180 3.97 33.45 30.08
N VAL A 181 4.61 34.29 29.25
CA VAL A 181 5.85 34.96 29.62
C VAL A 181 5.70 35.80 30.89
N ALA A 182 4.62 36.58 31.01
CA ALA A 182 4.36 37.41 32.20
C ALA A 182 4.17 36.58 33.48
N ASN A 183 3.62 35.37 33.35
CA ASN A 183 3.45 34.41 34.43
C ASN A 183 4.72 33.56 34.71
N GLY A 184 5.78 33.73 33.92
CA GLY A 184 7.02 32.97 34.03
C GLY A 184 6.93 31.55 33.44
N ASN A 185 5.88 31.26 32.68
CA ASN A 185 5.70 30.01 31.93
C ASN A 185 6.40 30.13 30.57
N LEU A 186 7.67 29.74 30.50
CA LEU A 186 8.45 29.80 29.26
C LEU A 186 8.31 28.55 28.39
N ASP A 187 7.59 27.54 28.88
CA ASP A 187 7.38 26.26 28.21
C ASP A 187 5.93 25.80 28.39
N PRO A 188 4.96 26.53 27.78
CA PRO A 188 3.54 26.28 27.97
C PRO A 188 3.10 24.89 27.51
N ASN A 189 3.81 24.31 26.55
CA ASN A 189 3.54 22.99 26.01
C ASN A 189 4.39 21.89 26.66
N ASN A 190 5.21 22.23 27.66
CA ASN A 190 6.03 21.30 28.45
C ASN A 190 6.96 20.40 27.58
N TRP A 191 7.63 21.01 26.59
CA TRP A 191 8.61 20.36 25.71
C TRP A 191 9.88 20.00 26.48
N GLY A 192 10.14 20.67 27.61
CA GLY A 192 11.27 20.43 28.49
C GLY A 192 12.52 21.19 28.08
N THR A 193 13.66 20.73 28.59
CA THR A 193 14.97 21.33 28.37
C THR A 193 15.91 20.37 27.68
N ASP A 194 16.85 20.90 26.89
CA ASP A 194 17.99 20.17 26.36
C ASP A 194 18.97 19.73 27.48
N ASP A 195 20.03 19.01 27.10
CA ASP A 195 21.06 18.50 28.03
C ASP A 195 21.84 19.62 28.74
N ASP A 196 21.86 20.83 28.17
CA ASP A 196 22.51 22.02 28.72
C ASP A 196 21.57 22.83 29.65
N GLY A 197 20.30 22.42 29.74
CA GLY A 197 19.27 23.04 30.57
C GLY A 197 18.56 24.23 29.92
N ASN A 198 18.73 24.45 28.62
CA ASN A 198 17.96 25.45 27.87
C ASN A 198 16.61 24.87 27.47
N TYR A 199 15.57 25.70 27.41
CA TYR A 199 14.27 25.24 26.89
C TYR A 199 14.38 24.83 25.43
N ILE A 200 13.77 23.69 25.09
CA ILE A 200 13.66 23.22 23.71
C ILE A 200 12.75 24.15 22.91
N TYR A 201 11.71 24.67 23.55
CA TYR A 201 10.79 25.65 22.98
C TYR A 201 11.26 27.08 23.30
N ASP A 202 11.45 27.91 22.27
CA ASP A 202 11.76 29.33 22.41
C ASP A 202 10.50 30.19 22.23
N ILE A 203 9.84 30.48 23.35
CA ILE A 203 8.62 31.31 23.36
C ILE A 203 8.86 32.72 22.82
N TYR A 204 10.09 33.27 22.92
CA TYR A 204 10.37 34.61 22.41
C TYR A 204 10.52 34.61 20.89
N ALA A 205 11.13 33.57 20.33
CA ALA A 205 11.18 33.37 18.89
C ALA A 205 9.75 33.20 18.31
N ASP A 206 8.87 32.48 19.02
CA ASP A 206 7.47 32.33 18.59
C ASP A 206 6.70 33.66 18.66
N ILE A 207 6.90 34.46 19.72
CA ILE A 207 6.34 35.81 19.78
C ILE A 207 6.85 36.68 18.63
N GLU A 208 8.15 36.67 18.33
CA GLU A 208 8.72 37.44 17.21
C GLU A 208 8.13 37.01 15.86
N TYR A 209 7.96 35.70 15.66
CA TYR A 209 7.29 35.13 14.49
C TYR A 209 5.85 35.66 14.36
N TRP A 210 5.02 35.52 15.39
CA TRP A 210 3.63 35.97 15.34
C TRP A 210 3.49 37.50 15.26
N GLU A 211 4.42 38.27 15.83
CA GLU A 211 4.46 39.72 15.65
C GLU A 211 4.71 40.10 14.19
N SER A 212 5.60 39.38 13.50
CA SER A 212 5.83 39.54 12.05
C SER A 212 4.60 39.16 11.22
N GLU A 213 3.97 38.01 11.52
CA GLU A 213 2.76 37.58 10.82
C GLU A 213 1.60 38.59 11.02
N TYR A 214 1.44 39.14 12.22
CA TYR A 214 0.41 40.15 12.53
C TYR A 214 0.52 41.41 11.66
N GLU A 215 1.73 41.83 11.27
CA GLU A 215 1.93 43.02 10.44
C GLU A 215 1.33 42.86 9.03
N THR A 216 1.38 41.64 8.49
CA THR A 216 0.96 41.34 7.11
C THR A 216 -0.41 40.66 7.02
N ALA A 217 -0.92 40.13 8.14
CA ALA A 217 -2.20 39.44 8.20
C ALA A 217 -3.39 40.33 7.78
N PRO A 218 -4.42 39.74 7.16
CA PRO A 218 -5.64 40.45 6.79
C PRO A 218 -6.51 40.77 8.02
N GLU A 219 -7.34 41.81 7.91
CA GLU A 219 -8.35 42.13 8.93
C GLU A 219 -9.52 41.14 8.93
N ALA A 220 -9.79 40.49 7.80
CA ALA A 220 -10.85 39.51 7.63
C ALA A 220 -10.45 38.49 6.56
N GLU A 221 -10.87 37.24 6.72
CA GLU A 221 -10.66 36.19 5.74
C GLU A 221 -11.34 36.54 4.41
N THR A 222 -10.64 36.29 3.31
CA THR A 222 -11.18 36.39 1.95
C THR A 222 -10.88 35.10 1.23
N LEU A 223 -11.89 34.22 1.13
CA LEU A 223 -11.75 32.94 0.47
C LEU A 223 -11.59 33.12 -1.05
N VAL A 224 -10.63 32.39 -1.62
CA VAL A 224 -10.32 32.40 -3.04
C VAL A 224 -10.62 31.03 -3.62
N GLU A 225 -11.56 30.96 -4.56
CA GLU A 225 -11.83 29.73 -5.29
C GLU A 225 -10.63 29.34 -6.18
N GLY A 226 -10.28 28.06 -6.19
CA GLY A 226 -9.15 27.55 -6.97
C GLY A 226 -9.28 26.07 -7.26
N ARG A 227 -8.65 25.61 -8.34
CA ARG A 227 -8.61 24.20 -8.77
C ARG A 227 -7.18 23.81 -9.15
N PRO A 228 -6.85 22.52 -9.17
CA PRO A 228 -5.56 22.06 -9.69
C PRO A 228 -5.34 22.51 -11.13
N VAL A 229 -4.12 22.95 -11.45
CA VAL A 229 -3.71 23.35 -12.79
C VAL A 229 -2.44 22.59 -13.16
N ALA A 230 -2.48 21.87 -14.29
CA ALA A 230 -1.33 21.11 -14.76
C ALA A 230 -0.13 22.02 -15.05
N GLY A 231 1.07 21.59 -14.66
CA GLY A 231 2.33 22.31 -14.84
C GLY A 231 2.58 23.47 -13.86
N VAL A 232 1.67 23.75 -12.92
CA VAL A 232 1.94 24.74 -11.86
C VAL A 232 2.90 24.16 -10.83
N ALA A 233 3.96 24.91 -10.52
CA ALA A 233 4.97 24.51 -9.56
C ALA A 233 4.87 25.32 -8.26
N SER A 234 5.12 24.68 -7.12
CA SER A 234 5.40 25.37 -5.86
C SER A 234 6.90 25.72 -5.79
N GLN A 235 7.22 26.84 -5.15
CA GLN A 235 8.58 27.36 -5.07
C GLN A 235 8.96 27.67 -3.62
N ALA A 236 10.19 27.34 -3.26
CA ALA A 236 10.82 27.83 -2.04
C ALA A 236 11.15 29.33 -2.16
N SER A 237 11.49 29.96 -1.04
CA SER A 237 11.80 31.40 -0.97
C SER A 237 12.99 31.83 -1.83
N ASP A 238 13.89 30.91 -2.17
CA ASP A 238 15.05 31.13 -3.05
C ASP A 238 14.74 30.87 -4.54
N GLY A 239 13.49 30.51 -4.86
CA GLY A 239 13.02 30.19 -6.21
C GLY A 239 13.22 28.74 -6.64
N GLN A 240 13.73 27.86 -5.76
CA GLN A 240 13.81 26.42 -6.05
C GLN A 240 12.40 25.83 -6.22
N ILE A 241 12.18 25.05 -7.28
CA ILE A 241 10.95 24.27 -7.46
C ILE A 241 10.93 23.15 -6.43
N MET A 242 9.87 23.10 -5.63
CA MET A 242 9.68 22.07 -4.60
C MET A 242 8.81 20.94 -5.11
N GLU A 243 7.68 21.27 -5.75
CA GLU A 243 6.74 20.32 -6.34
C GLU A 243 6.25 20.87 -7.69
N GLU A 244 6.03 20.00 -8.67
CA GLU A 244 5.27 20.31 -9.88
C GLU A 244 3.81 19.85 -9.74
N ASN A 245 2.93 20.27 -10.66
CA ASN A 245 1.49 19.99 -10.61
C ASN A 245 0.87 20.26 -9.22
N SER A 246 1.39 21.26 -8.53
CA SER A 246 1.13 21.51 -7.12
C SER A 246 -0.18 22.26 -6.95
N PHE A 247 -1.05 21.70 -6.11
CA PHE A 247 -2.27 22.34 -5.63
C PHE A 247 -2.52 21.89 -4.19
N SER A 248 -2.96 22.83 -3.35
CA SER A 248 -3.51 22.52 -2.03
C SER A 248 -4.77 23.37 -1.82
N GLY A 249 -5.84 22.75 -1.34
CA GLY A 249 -7.11 23.42 -1.14
C GLY A 249 -8.07 22.68 -0.22
N VAL A 250 -9.21 23.31 0.04
CA VAL A 250 -10.31 22.76 0.83
C VAL A 250 -11.57 22.73 0.00
N ALA A 251 -12.09 21.52 -0.24
CA ALA A 251 -13.40 21.34 -0.85
C ALA A 251 -14.48 21.42 0.22
N VAL A 252 -15.43 22.34 0.06
CA VAL A 252 -16.58 22.51 0.94
C VAL A 252 -17.83 22.00 0.24
N MET A 253 -18.42 20.94 0.77
CA MET A 253 -19.60 20.28 0.23
C MET A 253 -20.89 20.98 0.69
N ASN A 254 -21.98 20.78 -0.04
CA ASN A 254 -23.30 21.35 0.28
C ASN A 254 -23.87 20.91 1.65
N ASP A 255 -23.47 19.73 2.14
CA ASP A 255 -23.86 19.23 3.46
C ASP A 255 -22.98 19.75 4.60
N GLY A 256 -22.01 20.63 4.29
CA GLY A 256 -21.06 21.20 5.24
C GLY A 256 -19.83 20.33 5.51
N SER A 257 -19.74 19.12 4.96
CA SER A 257 -18.51 18.33 5.03
C SER A 257 -17.37 19.02 4.27
N LYS A 258 -16.14 18.79 4.75
CA LYS A 258 -14.94 19.43 4.21
C LYS A 258 -13.86 18.41 3.96
N TYR A 259 -13.10 18.64 2.89
CA TYR A 259 -11.98 17.78 2.50
C TYR A 259 -10.76 18.63 2.19
N TYR A 260 -9.63 18.30 2.79
CA TYR A 260 -8.34 18.74 2.28
C TYR A 260 -8.03 17.99 0.99
N TYR A 261 -7.62 18.73 -0.04
CA TYR A 261 -7.31 18.20 -1.36
C TYR A 261 -5.93 18.70 -1.80
N LYS A 262 -5.03 17.76 -2.10
CA LYS A 262 -3.68 18.05 -2.59
C LYS A 262 -3.38 17.28 -3.87
N THR A 263 -2.73 17.94 -4.82
CA THR A 263 -2.05 17.31 -5.96
C THR A 263 -0.60 17.76 -6.00
N TYR A 264 0.32 16.89 -6.38
CA TYR A 264 1.73 17.25 -6.60
C TYR A 264 2.46 16.17 -7.41
N SER A 265 3.61 16.54 -7.95
CA SER A 265 4.64 15.66 -8.50
C SER A 265 5.96 16.02 -7.82
N SER A 266 6.62 15.04 -7.20
CA SER A 266 7.89 15.26 -6.47
C SER A 266 8.59 13.94 -6.17
N GLY A 267 9.92 13.93 -6.22
CA GLY A 267 10.69 12.70 -5.94
C GLY A 267 10.32 11.60 -6.93
N SER A 268 9.94 10.43 -6.42
CA SER A 268 9.51 9.27 -7.22
C SER A 268 8.04 9.32 -7.66
N ASP A 269 7.25 10.25 -7.11
CA ASP A 269 5.83 10.44 -7.44
C ASP A 269 5.71 11.32 -8.69
N THR A 270 5.35 10.71 -9.82
CA THR A 270 5.00 11.37 -11.09
C THR A 270 3.67 12.11 -11.00
N LEU A 271 2.74 11.61 -10.18
CA LEU A 271 1.55 12.32 -9.71
C LEU A 271 1.07 11.68 -8.41
N ALA A 272 0.83 12.51 -7.39
CA ALA A 272 0.16 12.12 -6.17
C ALA A 272 -1.08 12.99 -5.96
N VAL A 273 -2.20 12.33 -5.67
CA VAL A 273 -3.47 12.95 -5.29
C VAL A 273 -3.85 12.46 -3.91
N ARG A 274 -4.08 13.40 -2.99
CA ARG A 274 -4.53 13.13 -1.63
C ARG A 274 -5.81 13.87 -1.33
N ILE A 275 -6.82 13.14 -0.88
CA ILE A 275 -8.09 13.69 -0.39
C ILE A 275 -8.27 13.20 1.03
N LYS A 276 -8.47 14.10 1.99
CA LYS A 276 -8.67 13.76 3.40
C LYS A 276 -9.86 14.54 3.95
N LYS A 277 -10.87 13.85 4.50
CA LYS A 277 -11.98 14.48 5.20
C LYS A 277 -11.42 15.24 6.42
N THR A 278 -11.82 16.49 6.58
CA THR A 278 -11.42 17.37 7.70
C THR A 278 -12.62 17.85 8.51
N ALA A 279 -13.84 17.76 7.97
CA ALA A 279 -15.06 17.96 8.72
C ALA A 279 -16.18 17.03 8.23
N LYS A 280 -17.00 16.55 9.17
CA LYS A 280 -18.18 15.72 8.90
C LYS A 280 -19.32 16.56 8.33
N ALA A 281 -20.38 15.89 7.88
CA ALA A 281 -21.63 16.55 7.54
C ALA A 281 -22.11 17.43 8.71
N GLY A 282 -22.57 18.64 8.41
CA GLY A 282 -22.87 19.67 9.39
C GLY A 282 -21.68 20.55 9.79
N GLY A 283 -20.46 20.26 9.30
CA GLY A 283 -19.27 21.10 9.46
C GLY A 283 -18.48 20.89 10.76
N GLU A 284 -18.79 19.84 11.53
CA GLU A 284 -18.01 19.44 12.70
C GLU A 284 -16.60 19.00 12.28
N ALA A 285 -15.58 19.70 12.77
CA ALA A 285 -14.19 19.41 12.44
C ALA A 285 -13.74 18.07 13.03
N LEU A 286 -12.90 17.36 12.28
CA LEU A 286 -12.15 16.21 12.77
C LEU A 286 -10.88 16.68 13.47
N PRO A 287 -10.34 15.90 14.43
CA PRO A 287 -9.02 16.16 15.00
C PRO A 287 -7.94 16.30 13.92
N THR A 288 -6.99 17.21 14.12
CA THR A 288 -5.94 17.53 13.13
C THR A 288 -5.08 16.32 12.79
N ASP A 289 -4.69 15.55 13.80
CA ASP A 289 -3.78 14.40 13.70
C ASP A 289 -4.49 13.08 13.41
N THR A 290 -5.67 13.17 12.79
CA THR A 290 -6.43 12.01 12.34
C THR A 290 -5.65 11.22 11.27
N SER A 291 -5.47 9.92 11.46
CA SER A 291 -4.82 9.01 10.49
C SER A 291 -5.63 7.73 10.31
N TRP A 292 -5.54 7.12 9.12
CA TRP A 292 -6.16 5.85 8.80
C TRP A 292 -5.11 4.80 8.47
N PHE A 293 -5.35 3.56 8.90
CA PHE A 293 -4.49 2.42 8.60
C PHE A 293 -5.29 1.12 8.63
N ASP A 294 -4.72 0.09 8.00
CA ASP A 294 -5.24 -1.27 8.05
C ASP A 294 -5.31 -1.76 9.49
N TYR A 295 -6.42 -2.40 9.82
CA TYR A 295 -6.57 -3.09 11.09
C TYR A 295 -5.65 -4.31 11.12
N THR A 296 -4.87 -4.39 12.19
CA THR A 296 -4.15 -5.59 12.60
C THR A 296 -4.49 -5.91 14.06
N ASP A 297 -4.41 -7.18 14.47
CA ASP A 297 -4.55 -7.56 15.88
C ASP A 297 -3.45 -6.89 16.74
N SER A 298 -2.28 -6.60 16.14
CA SER A 298 -1.15 -5.90 16.75
C SER A 298 -1.42 -4.42 17.06
N ASN A 299 -2.42 -3.78 16.44
CA ASN A 299 -2.82 -2.43 16.81
C ASN A 299 -3.48 -2.35 18.20
N GLY A 300 -3.89 -3.48 18.79
CA GLY A 300 -4.52 -3.53 20.11
C GLY A 300 -5.96 -2.98 20.15
N PHE A 301 -6.55 -2.66 19.00
CA PHE A 301 -7.94 -2.25 18.89
C PHE A 301 -8.87 -3.46 18.72
N GLN A 302 -10.16 -3.26 18.98
CA GLN A 302 -11.15 -4.28 18.68
C GLN A 302 -11.32 -4.42 17.16
N LYS A 303 -11.29 -5.68 16.67
CA LYS A 303 -11.58 -6.00 15.26
C LYS A 303 -12.89 -5.36 14.80
N PRO A 304 -12.88 -4.54 13.74
CA PRO A 304 -14.08 -3.95 13.19
C PRO A 304 -15.06 -5.01 12.66
N THR A 305 -16.35 -4.66 12.68
CA THR A 305 -17.45 -5.42 12.06
C THR A 305 -18.31 -4.46 11.23
N GLU A 306 -19.12 -4.96 10.31
CA GLU A 306 -20.06 -4.09 9.58
C GLU A 306 -20.99 -3.30 10.53
N GLU A 307 -21.35 -3.90 11.68
CA GLU A 307 -22.13 -3.26 12.73
C GLU A 307 -21.37 -2.13 13.42
N SER A 308 -20.08 -2.32 13.75
CA SER A 308 -19.26 -1.26 14.37
C SER A 308 -18.95 -0.12 13.39
N ILE A 309 -18.80 -0.45 12.10
CA ILE A 309 -18.55 0.52 11.04
C ILE A 309 -19.82 1.31 10.72
N GLY A 310 -20.99 0.68 10.78
CA GLY A 310 -22.27 1.30 10.41
C GLY A 310 -22.50 1.39 8.91
N LEU A 311 -21.72 0.64 8.11
CA LEU A 311 -21.82 0.53 6.65
C LEU A 311 -21.43 -0.89 6.25
N SER A 312 -22.21 -1.52 5.37
CA SER A 312 -21.86 -2.82 4.80
C SER A 312 -20.73 -2.68 3.76
N LEU A 313 -19.90 -3.69 3.61
CA LEU A 313 -18.83 -3.72 2.60
C LEU A 313 -19.35 -3.51 1.17
N GLU A 314 -20.50 -4.09 0.82
CA GLU A 314 -21.10 -3.95 -0.52
C GLU A 314 -21.40 -2.47 -0.84
N ASN A 315 -22.04 -1.76 0.09
CA ASN A 315 -22.31 -0.33 -0.06
C ASN A 315 -21.02 0.50 -0.09
N ALA A 316 -20.00 0.15 0.72
CA ALA A 316 -18.70 0.83 0.67
C ALA A 316 -18.04 0.68 -0.71
N LYS A 317 -17.99 -0.54 -1.25
CA LYS A 317 -17.47 -0.81 -2.61
C LYS A 317 -18.25 -0.07 -3.68
N LYS A 318 -19.58 -0.02 -3.57
CA LYS A 318 -20.43 0.73 -4.51
C LYS A 318 -20.13 2.23 -4.50
N LEU A 319 -20.00 2.84 -3.32
CA LEU A 319 -19.64 4.25 -3.18
C LEU A 319 -18.31 4.56 -3.86
N VAL A 320 -17.32 3.70 -3.69
CA VAL A 320 -16.01 3.85 -4.33
C VAL A 320 -16.11 3.64 -5.85
N GLN A 321 -16.82 2.60 -6.31
CA GLN A 321 -16.98 2.31 -7.74
C GLN A 321 -17.61 3.48 -8.49
N GLU A 322 -18.64 4.13 -7.90
CA GLU A 322 -19.26 5.32 -8.48
C GLU A 322 -18.26 6.49 -8.69
N LYS A 323 -17.22 6.59 -7.85
CA LYS A 323 -16.15 7.58 -8.01
C LYS A 323 -15.14 7.17 -9.08
N VAL A 324 -14.71 5.91 -9.06
CA VAL A 324 -13.76 5.37 -10.07
C VAL A 324 -14.36 5.44 -11.48
N ASP A 325 -15.65 5.11 -11.63
CA ASP A 325 -16.36 5.22 -12.91
C ASP A 325 -16.36 6.65 -13.45
N LYS A 326 -16.53 7.65 -12.56
CA LYS A 326 -16.48 9.07 -12.93
C LYS A 326 -15.09 9.55 -13.30
N MET A 327 -14.04 8.97 -12.72
CA MET A 327 -12.66 9.24 -13.15
C MET A 327 -12.41 8.75 -14.59
N GLY A 328 -13.21 7.79 -15.08
CA GLY A 328 -13.14 7.30 -16.46
C GLY A 328 -11.92 6.43 -16.75
N ILE A 329 -11.36 5.76 -15.74
CA ILE A 329 -10.21 4.86 -15.87
C ILE A 329 -10.74 3.43 -15.87
N THR A 330 -10.81 2.80 -17.05
CA THR A 330 -11.63 1.58 -17.28
C THR A 330 -10.97 0.26 -16.88
N ASP A 331 -9.65 0.26 -16.70
CA ASP A 331 -8.85 -0.93 -16.38
C ASP A 331 -8.46 -1.01 -14.90
N LEU A 332 -8.84 -0.03 -14.08
CA LEU A 332 -8.79 -0.12 -12.62
C LEU A 332 -10.03 -0.86 -12.10
N GLN A 333 -9.81 -1.88 -11.27
CA GLN A 333 -10.87 -2.66 -10.64
C GLN A 333 -10.60 -2.85 -9.16
N CYS A 334 -11.66 -3.02 -8.36
CA CYS A 334 -11.52 -3.37 -6.95
C CYS A 334 -10.91 -4.78 -6.85
N THR A 335 -9.66 -4.88 -6.39
CA THR A 335 -8.93 -6.15 -6.29
C THR A 335 -8.86 -6.70 -4.87
N GLY A 336 -9.16 -5.88 -3.85
CA GLY A 336 -9.13 -6.29 -2.47
C GLY A 336 -9.74 -5.26 -1.53
N TRP A 337 -9.80 -5.62 -0.26
CA TRP A 337 -10.19 -4.74 0.83
C TRP A 337 -9.73 -5.34 2.16
N ASP A 338 -9.55 -4.48 3.15
CA ASP A 338 -9.27 -4.85 4.53
C ASP A 338 -10.12 -4.00 5.49
N TYR A 339 -10.21 -4.43 6.75
CA TYR A 339 -10.76 -3.58 7.80
C TYR A 339 -9.76 -2.46 8.10
N ALA A 340 -10.27 -1.29 8.47
CA ALA A 340 -9.44 -0.13 8.79
C ALA A 340 -9.86 0.51 10.11
N VAL A 341 -8.90 1.15 10.75
CA VAL A 341 -9.10 1.97 11.95
C VAL A 341 -8.65 3.40 11.68
N CYS A 342 -9.37 4.34 12.29
CA CYS A 342 -9.07 5.75 12.28
C CYS A 342 -8.61 6.14 13.67
N THR A 343 -7.43 6.76 13.79
CA THR A 343 -6.89 7.18 15.08
C THR A 343 -6.58 8.65 15.14
N ASN A 344 -6.49 9.17 16.36
CA ASN A 344 -5.92 10.48 16.66
C ASN A 344 -4.67 10.30 17.53
N LEU A 345 -3.65 11.13 17.29
CA LEU A 345 -2.51 11.26 18.19
C LEU A 345 -2.90 12.21 19.33
N GLU A 346 -2.83 11.73 20.56
CA GLU A 346 -3.12 12.51 21.75
C GLU A 346 -1.86 13.20 22.29
N ASP A 347 -2.03 14.22 23.14
CA ASP A 347 -0.92 15.01 23.72
C ASP A 347 0.09 14.16 24.51
N ASP A 348 -0.33 13.00 25.00
CA ASP A 348 0.53 12.04 25.71
C ASP A 348 1.23 11.03 24.78
N ASN A 349 1.20 11.29 23.46
CA ASN A 349 1.70 10.43 22.39
C ASN A 349 1.02 9.06 22.30
N THR A 350 -0.18 8.89 22.88
CA THR A 350 -0.97 7.69 22.68
C THR A 350 -1.87 7.82 21.45
N LEU A 351 -2.21 6.68 20.83
CA LEU A 351 -3.19 6.62 19.76
C LEU A 351 -4.56 6.27 20.33
N SER A 352 -5.54 7.15 20.13
CA SER A 352 -6.94 6.86 20.41
C SER A 352 -7.64 6.38 19.14
N ASN A 353 -8.50 5.36 19.24
CA ASN A 353 -9.38 4.97 18.13
C ASN A 353 -10.60 5.89 18.10
N ILE A 354 -10.76 6.61 17.00
CA ILE A 354 -11.84 7.57 16.77
C ILE A 354 -12.80 7.14 15.65
N GLY A 355 -12.55 5.99 15.01
CA GLY A 355 -13.39 5.47 13.93
C GLY A 355 -12.94 4.13 13.39
N THR A 356 -13.85 3.44 12.71
CA THR A 356 -13.56 2.18 11.99
C THR A 356 -14.16 2.24 10.60
N GLY A 357 -13.59 1.49 9.66
CA GLY A 357 -14.01 1.51 8.27
C GLY A 357 -13.43 0.36 7.45
N TYR A 358 -13.42 0.56 6.14
CA TYR A 358 -12.79 -0.33 5.17
C TYR A 358 -11.65 0.40 4.47
N HIS A 359 -10.54 -0.28 4.25
CA HIS A 359 -9.55 0.07 3.25
C HIS A 359 -9.89 -0.70 1.96
N ILE A 360 -10.05 -0.01 0.84
CA ILE A 360 -10.43 -0.63 -0.44
C ILE A 360 -9.36 -0.29 -1.49
N TYR A 361 -8.82 -1.33 -2.13
CA TYR A 361 -7.75 -1.21 -3.12
C TYR A 361 -8.30 -1.36 -4.54
N TYR A 362 -7.84 -0.50 -5.44
CA TYR A 362 -8.06 -0.58 -6.87
C TYR A 362 -6.73 -0.73 -7.59
N ASN A 363 -6.62 -1.77 -8.41
CA ASN A 363 -5.41 -2.06 -9.18
C ASN A 363 -5.78 -2.31 -10.65
N ARG A 364 -4.80 -2.15 -11.55
CA ARG A 364 -4.97 -2.48 -12.97
C ARG A 364 -5.22 -3.98 -13.10
N VAL A 365 -6.23 -4.35 -13.89
CA VAL A 365 -6.47 -5.75 -14.29
C VAL A 365 -6.31 -5.85 -15.80
N ILE A 366 -5.17 -6.40 -16.23
CA ILE A 366 -4.82 -6.49 -17.65
C ILE A 366 -5.04 -7.93 -18.11
N ASN A 367 -5.91 -8.12 -19.12
CA ASN A 367 -6.26 -9.44 -19.66
C ASN A 367 -6.70 -10.46 -18.58
N GLY A 368 -7.38 -9.99 -17.54
CA GLY A 368 -7.84 -10.82 -16.42
C GLY A 368 -6.81 -11.06 -15.31
N VAL A 369 -5.60 -10.53 -15.44
CA VAL A 369 -4.54 -10.65 -14.43
C VAL A 369 -4.37 -9.31 -13.70
N PRO A 370 -4.56 -9.26 -12.36
CA PRO A 370 -4.36 -8.05 -11.58
C PRO A 370 -2.87 -7.75 -11.37
N ILE A 371 -2.53 -6.47 -11.25
CA ILE A 371 -1.32 -6.07 -10.51
C ILE A 371 -1.55 -6.41 -9.04
N THR A 372 -0.60 -7.13 -8.42
CA THR A 372 -0.71 -7.55 -7.02
C THR A 372 -0.56 -6.33 -6.11
N GLN A 373 -1.58 -6.05 -5.29
CA GLN A 373 -1.51 -5.04 -4.23
C GLN A 373 -0.42 -5.41 -3.23
N THR A 374 0.51 -4.48 -3.00
CA THR A 374 1.52 -4.57 -1.95
C THR A 374 1.64 -3.24 -1.22
N MET A 375 2.01 -3.24 0.07
CA MET A 375 2.28 -2.00 0.80
C MET A 375 3.55 -1.27 0.32
N ASP A 376 4.46 -1.97 -0.36
CA ASP A 376 5.62 -1.37 -0.98
C ASP A 376 5.20 -0.36 -2.05
N SER A 377 5.65 0.88 -1.89
CA SER A 377 5.36 1.97 -2.83
C SER A 377 6.33 2.00 -4.02
N GLY A 378 7.41 1.23 -3.99
CA GLY A 378 8.48 1.29 -5.00
C GLY A 378 9.19 2.65 -5.02
N GLY A 379 10.22 2.77 -5.85
CA GLY A 379 10.92 4.04 -6.06
C GLY A 379 11.96 4.38 -4.99
N ASN A 380 12.31 3.45 -4.10
CA ASN A 380 13.40 3.65 -3.15
C ASN A 380 14.76 3.70 -3.87
N LEU A 381 15.72 4.33 -3.20
CA LEU A 381 17.12 4.38 -3.63
C LEU A 381 17.93 3.29 -2.92
N GLU A 382 18.90 2.70 -3.63
CA GLU A 382 19.84 1.72 -3.05
C GLU A 382 20.77 2.35 -2.00
N ASP A 383 21.02 3.65 -2.13
CA ASP A 383 21.92 4.43 -1.26
C ASP A 383 21.35 5.85 -1.09
N MET A 384 21.51 6.43 0.10
CA MET A 384 21.12 7.81 0.39
C MET A 384 21.88 8.83 -0.48
N ASP A 385 23.08 8.49 -0.94
CA ASP A 385 23.89 9.32 -1.84
C ASP A 385 23.52 9.11 -3.33
N SER A 386 22.56 8.25 -3.63
CA SER A 386 22.11 8.01 -5.01
C SER A 386 21.44 9.25 -5.59
N THR A 387 21.82 9.58 -6.82
CA THR A 387 21.20 10.65 -7.63
C THR A 387 20.26 10.07 -8.70
N MET A 388 19.95 8.79 -8.57
CA MET A 388 19.11 8.08 -9.53
C MET A 388 17.68 8.61 -9.46
N GLU A 389 17.12 8.91 -10.62
CA GLU A 389 15.69 9.16 -10.74
C GLU A 389 14.95 7.83 -10.61
N THR A 390 13.96 7.80 -9.73
CA THR A 390 13.16 6.62 -9.44
C THR A 390 11.70 6.89 -9.69
N TRP A 391 10.91 5.83 -9.78
CA TRP A 391 9.48 5.91 -10.08
C TRP A 391 8.73 4.94 -9.18
N SER A 392 7.73 5.45 -8.45
CA SER A 392 6.88 4.69 -7.55
C SER A 392 5.79 3.89 -8.29
N TYR A 393 5.12 2.98 -7.60
CA TYR A 393 4.06 2.16 -8.18
C TYR A 393 2.72 2.88 -8.25
N GLU A 394 1.92 2.56 -9.26
CA GLU A 394 0.53 3.00 -9.31
C GLU A 394 -0.24 2.41 -8.14
N SER A 395 -1.00 3.23 -7.43
CA SER A 395 -1.89 2.78 -6.35
C SER A 395 -3.11 3.68 -6.27
N LEU A 396 -4.30 3.09 -6.18
CA LEU A 396 -5.55 3.80 -5.92
C LEU A 396 -6.27 3.18 -4.72
N GLU A 397 -6.35 3.94 -3.63
CA GLU A 397 -6.71 3.45 -2.31
C GLU A 397 -7.74 4.36 -1.64
N PHE A 398 -8.68 3.76 -0.91
CA PHE A 398 -9.78 4.45 -0.27
C PHE A 398 -9.98 3.98 1.16
N PHE A 399 -10.15 4.92 2.09
CA PHE A 399 -10.73 4.64 3.40
C PHE A 399 -12.19 5.09 3.44
N VAL A 400 -13.09 4.19 3.82
CA VAL A 400 -14.55 4.39 3.79
C VAL A 400 -15.16 4.04 5.13
N ASP A 401 -15.96 4.94 5.68
CA ASP A 401 -16.70 4.76 6.93
C ASP A 401 -18.21 5.00 6.73
N LYS A 402 -19.01 4.95 7.81
CA LYS A 402 -20.45 5.28 7.77
C LYS A 402 -20.79 6.65 7.18
N ASP A 403 -19.86 7.59 7.19
CA ASP A 403 -20.02 8.94 6.66
C ASP A 403 -19.50 9.03 5.20
N GLY A 404 -19.24 7.89 4.56
CA GLY A 404 -18.79 7.79 3.17
C GLY A 404 -17.27 7.72 3.04
N ILE A 405 -16.74 8.22 1.92
CA ILE A 405 -15.29 8.23 1.69
C ILE A 405 -14.64 9.24 2.64
N ALA A 406 -13.70 8.77 3.46
CA ALA A 406 -12.96 9.55 4.44
C ALA A 406 -11.57 9.95 3.93
N SER A 407 -10.93 9.09 3.14
CA SER A 407 -9.62 9.38 2.55
C SER A 407 -9.46 8.71 1.19
N VAL A 408 -8.71 9.34 0.30
CA VAL A 408 -8.29 8.81 -1.00
C VAL A 408 -6.82 9.09 -1.22
N ALA A 409 -6.08 8.08 -1.68
CA ALA A 409 -4.75 8.24 -2.24
C ALA A 409 -4.75 7.68 -3.67
N TYR A 410 -4.39 8.50 -4.66
CA TYR A 410 -4.09 8.03 -6.01
C TYR A 410 -2.67 8.44 -6.38
N ARG A 411 -1.80 7.47 -6.68
CA ARG A 411 -0.39 7.71 -7.00
C ARG A 411 -0.02 7.07 -8.34
N ASP A 412 0.89 7.72 -9.04
CA ASP A 412 1.62 7.27 -10.22
C ASP A 412 0.79 6.55 -11.29
N PRO A 413 -0.20 7.21 -11.89
CA PRO A 413 -1.04 6.59 -12.91
C PRO A 413 -0.23 5.98 -14.05
N TYR A 414 -0.58 4.78 -14.49
CA TYR A 414 0.09 4.12 -15.61
C TYR A 414 -0.56 4.40 -16.96
N ILE A 415 0.27 4.40 -18.01
CA ILE A 415 -0.14 4.13 -19.39
C ILE A 415 0.29 2.70 -19.71
N ILE A 416 -0.69 1.85 -20.00
CA ILE A 416 -0.44 0.50 -20.48
C ILE A 416 0.00 0.57 -21.94
N GLY A 417 1.22 0.11 -22.21
CA GLY A 417 1.82 0.07 -23.54
C GLY A 417 1.55 -1.24 -24.27
N GLU A 418 2.44 -1.58 -25.20
CA GLU A 418 2.32 -2.79 -26.02
C GLU A 418 2.70 -4.06 -25.26
N THR A 419 2.14 -5.18 -25.70
CA THR A 419 2.61 -6.51 -25.32
C THR A 419 4.00 -6.75 -25.93
N LYS A 420 5.01 -6.96 -25.08
CA LYS A 420 6.40 -7.22 -25.49
C LYS A 420 6.64 -8.69 -25.81
N THR A 421 6.02 -9.57 -25.04
CA THR A 421 6.07 -11.03 -25.23
C THR A 421 4.69 -11.58 -24.88
N GLU A 422 4.06 -12.29 -25.82
CA GLU A 422 2.77 -12.93 -25.58
C GLU A 422 2.95 -14.29 -24.89
N ASN A 423 2.02 -14.69 -24.03
CA ASN A 423 1.98 -16.04 -23.45
C ASN A 423 3.33 -16.53 -22.89
N LEU A 424 3.84 -15.89 -21.84
CA LEU A 424 5.14 -16.19 -21.26
C LEU A 424 5.25 -17.66 -20.83
N SER A 425 6.40 -18.27 -21.13
CA SER A 425 6.79 -19.55 -20.56
C SER A 425 7.12 -19.39 -19.08
N LEU A 426 6.18 -19.73 -18.20
CA LEU A 426 6.36 -19.67 -16.75
C LEU A 426 7.09 -20.92 -16.23
N LEU A 427 7.84 -20.76 -15.14
CA LEU A 427 8.42 -21.90 -14.43
C LEU A 427 7.32 -22.75 -13.79
N PRO A 428 7.50 -24.09 -13.71
CA PRO A 428 6.61 -24.95 -12.95
C PRO A 428 6.53 -24.49 -11.48
N PHE A 429 5.35 -24.60 -10.87
CA PHE A 429 5.12 -24.20 -9.48
C PHE A 429 6.13 -24.82 -8.51
N SER A 430 6.48 -26.08 -8.72
CA SER A 430 7.46 -26.79 -7.89
C SER A 430 8.89 -26.19 -7.94
N GLU A 431 9.26 -25.50 -9.02
CA GLU A 431 10.54 -24.81 -9.11
C GLU A 431 10.52 -23.48 -8.36
N ILE A 432 9.41 -22.73 -8.49
CA ILE A 432 9.19 -21.50 -7.71
C ILE A 432 9.21 -21.82 -6.20
N MET A 433 8.54 -22.89 -5.77
CA MET A 433 8.52 -23.27 -4.34
C MET A 433 9.91 -23.63 -3.81
N LYS A 434 10.77 -24.29 -4.61
CA LYS A 434 12.17 -24.55 -4.22
C LYS A 434 12.94 -23.25 -4.03
N THR A 435 12.73 -22.26 -4.90
CA THR A 435 13.34 -20.94 -4.76
C THR A 435 12.81 -20.22 -3.52
N TYR A 436 11.49 -20.20 -3.32
CA TYR A 436 10.84 -19.62 -2.15
C TYR A 436 11.40 -20.17 -0.84
N GLU A 437 11.36 -21.49 -0.66
CA GLU A 437 11.82 -22.17 0.55
C GLU A 437 13.29 -21.82 0.87
N LYS A 438 14.14 -21.80 -0.15
CA LYS A 438 15.55 -21.43 -0.01
C LYS A 438 15.72 -19.95 0.31
N MET A 439 15.07 -19.07 -0.44
CA MET A 439 15.32 -17.64 -0.39
C MET A 439 14.70 -16.97 0.83
N MET A 440 13.62 -17.51 1.39
CA MET A 440 13.10 -17.08 2.70
C MET A 440 14.15 -17.24 3.80
N VAL A 441 14.96 -18.30 3.76
CA VAL A 441 16.08 -18.47 4.71
C VAL A 441 17.24 -17.54 4.39
N VAL A 442 17.67 -17.50 3.12
CA VAL A 442 18.86 -16.74 2.71
C VAL A 442 18.70 -15.23 2.94
N THR A 443 17.55 -14.66 2.56
CA THR A 443 17.30 -13.21 2.68
C THR A 443 17.13 -12.73 4.12
N ASN A 444 16.90 -13.65 5.06
CA ASN A 444 16.71 -13.35 6.48
C ASN A 444 17.90 -13.76 7.35
N ALA A 445 18.98 -14.29 6.77
CA ALA A 445 20.11 -14.83 7.52
C ALA A 445 20.78 -13.76 8.41
N ASP A 446 20.97 -12.55 7.88
CA ASP A 446 21.64 -11.46 8.62
C ASP A 446 20.83 -10.98 9.83
N ASN A 447 19.49 -11.11 9.80
CA ASN A 447 18.65 -10.77 10.95
C ASN A 447 18.95 -11.65 12.17
N MET A 448 19.49 -12.86 11.97
CA MET A 448 19.81 -13.79 13.06
C MET A 448 20.98 -13.35 13.94
N GLU A 449 21.72 -12.31 13.52
CA GLU A 449 22.72 -11.64 14.37
C GLU A 449 22.08 -10.84 15.52
N TYR A 450 20.87 -10.33 15.31
CA TYR A 450 20.17 -9.43 16.23
C TYR A 450 18.95 -10.09 16.90
N GLU A 451 18.44 -11.16 16.30
CA GLU A 451 17.21 -11.82 16.74
C GLU A 451 17.49 -13.15 17.44
N ASN A 452 16.71 -13.39 18.50
CA ASN A 452 16.69 -14.67 19.19
C ASN A 452 15.90 -15.71 18.39
N SER A 453 14.79 -15.29 17.77
CA SER A 453 14.06 -16.12 16.82
C SER A 453 13.21 -15.28 15.87
N ARG A 454 12.95 -15.82 14.68
CA ARG A 454 12.00 -15.31 13.70
C ARG A 454 11.13 -16.44 13.17
N VAL A 455 9.82 -16.22 13.15
CA VAL A 455 8.84 -17.16 12.61
C VAL A 455 8.01 -16.45 11.57
N TYR A 456 7.94 -17.03 10.38
CA TYR A 456 6.97 -16.65 9.35
C TYR A 456 5.87 -17.69 9.30
N ASP A 457 4.61 -17.23 9.29
CA ASP A 457 3.45 -18.06 9.03
C ASP A 457 2.78 -17.54 7.75
N ILE A 458 3.09 -18.18 6.62
CA ILE A 458 2.62 -17.82 5.28
C ILE A 458 1.31 -18.55 4.98
N ASP A 459 0.26 -17.78 4.69
CA ASP A 459 -1.11 -18.28 4.49
C ASP A 459 -1.69 -17.96 3.10
N ARG A 460 -0.99 -17.16 2.30
CA ARG A 460 -1.44 -16.77 0.95
C ARG A 460 -0.28 -16.60 -0.02
N ILE A 461 -0.38 -17.27 -1.16
CA ILE A 461 0.58 -17.25 -2.26
C ILE A 461 -0.15 -16.80 -3.52
N VAL A 462 0.26 -15.69 -4.13
CA VAL A 462 -0.49 -15.04 -5.22
C VAL A 462 0.36 -14.94 -6.47
N LEU A 463 -0.18 -15.38 -7.61
CA LEU A 463 0.34 -15.06 -8.94
C LEU A 463 -0.37 -13.81 -9.48
N GLY A 464 0.40 -12.77 -9.76
CA GLY A 464 -0.13 -11.53 -10.36
C GLY A 464 0.96 -10.77 -11.10
N TYR A 465 0.67 -9.55 -11.52
CA TYR A 465 1.68 -8.66 -12.10
C TYR A 465 2.42 -7.85 -11.04
N ALA A 466 3.70 -7.62 -11.27
CA ALA A 466 4.45 -6.50 -10.70
C ALA A 466 5.15 -5.74 -11.83
N ARG A 467 5.33 -4.43 -11.64
CA ARG A 467 6.20 -3.64 -12.51
C ARG A 467 7.64 -3.88 -12.09
N ILE A 468 8.49 -4.24 -13.04
CA ILE A 468 9.93 -4.13 -12.92
C ILE A 468 10.45 -3.05 -13.86
N TYR A 469 11.56 -2.41 -13.52
CA TYR A 469 12.23 -1.44 -14.37
C TYR A 469 13.71 -1.33 -14.03
N GLU A 470 14.51 -0.79 -14.94
CA GLU A 470 15.94 -0.57 -14.70
C GLU A 470 16.20 0.95 -14.66
N PRO A 471 16.05 1.61 -13.50
CA PRO A 471 16.11 3.07 -13.40
C PRO A 471 17.45 3.66 -13.88
N SER A 472 18.55 2.92 -13.72
CA SER A 472 19.87 3.31 -14.23
C SER A 472 19.96 3.41 -15.77
N LYS A 473 19.01 2.80 -16.50
CA LYS A 473 18.92 2.87 -17.97
C LYS A 473 17.81 3.79 -18.42
N ASP A 474 16.62 3.64 -17.83
CA ASP A 474 15.43 4.42 -18.12
C ASP A 474 14.48 4.35 -16.92
N ALA A 475 14.38 5.46 -16.18
CA ALA A 475 13.52 5.58 -15.01
C ALA A 475 12.01 5.58 -15.34
N HIS A 476 11.63 5.79 -16.60
CA HIS A 476 10.25 6.01 -17.01
C HIS A 476 9.67 4.88 -17.88
N THR A 477 10.43 3.81 -18.14
CA THR A 477 9.94 2.64 -18.88
C THR A 477 10.00 1.40 -17.99
N GLY A 478 8.83 0.86 -17.67
CA GLY A 478 8.67 -0.37 -16.91
C GLY A 478 8.12 -1.53 -17.75
N LEU A 479 8.19 -2.72 -17.18
CA LEU A 479 7.60 -3.95 -17.70
C LEU A 479 6.75 -4.61 -16.61
N LEU A 480 5.47 -4.84 -16.89
CA LEU A 480 4.63 -5.71 -16.07
C LEU A 480 4.98 -7.16 -16.37
N VAL A 481 5.36 -7.89 -15.33
CA VAL A 481 5.82 -9.28 -15.41
C VAL A 481 5.10 -10.13 -14.36
N PRO A 482 4.79 -11.40 -14.67
CA PRO A 482 4.17 -12.29 -13.70
C PRO A 482 5.14 -12.58 -12.55
N VAL A 483 4.65 -12.45 -11.33
CA VAL A 483 5.40 -12.71 -10.11
C VAL A 483 4.57 -13.49 -9.10
N TRP A 484 5.27 -14.20 -8.24
CA TRP A 484 4.72 -14.86 -7.07
C TRP A 484 5.02 -14.04 -5.81
N ASP A 485 3.99 -13.69 -5.07
CA ASP A 485 4.06 -13.00 -3.78
C ASP A 485 3.62 -13.91 -2.64
N PHE A 486 4.26 -13.75 -1.48
CA PHE A 486 4.07 -14.60 -0.31
C PHE A 486 3.67 -13.74 0.89
N PHE A 487 2.41 -13.86 1.31
CA PHE A 487 1.81 -13.07 2.38
C PHE A 487 1.52 -13.93 3.62
N GLY A 488 1.46 -13.28 4.77
CA GLY A 488 1.11 -13.92 6.03
C GLY A 488 1.53 -13.05 7.21
N THR A 489 2.05 -13.69 8.25
CA THR A 489 2.53 -12.99 9.45
C THR A 489 4.00 -13.27 9.72
N ARG A 490 4.63 -12.34 10.44
CA ARG A 490 5.99 -12.49 10.96
C ARG A 490 6.00 -12.22 12.45
N LYS A 491 6.55 -13.15 13.21
CA LYS A 491 6.85 -12.97 14.62
C LYS A 491 8.36 -12.94 14.86
N THR A 492 8.84 -11.97 15.62
CA THR A 492 10.25 -11.87 16.01
C THR A 492 10.39 -11.77 17.52
N GLU A 493 11.41 -12.44 18.06
CA GLU A 493 11.81 -12.33 19.47
C GLU A 493 13.23 -11.76 19.52
N THR A 494 13.44 -10.69 20.27
CA THR A 494 14.73 -10.01 20.43
C THR A 494 15.05 -9.80 21.90
N GLU A 495 16.32 -9.52 22.21
CA GLU A 495 16.77 -9.12 23.54
C GLU A 495 17.53 -7.81 23.44
N TYR A 496 17.13 -6.82 24.23
CA TYR A 496 17.76 -5.51 24.29
C TYR A 496 17.84 -5.06 25.75
N ASP A 497 19.03 -4.66 26.20
CA ASP A 497 19.32 -4.28 27.59
C ASP A 497 18.88 -5.31 28.66
N GLY A 498 18.92 -6.60 28.30
CA GLY A 498 18.50 -7.71 29.17
C GLY A 498 16.99 -7.89 29.30
N GLU A 499 16.19 -7.14 28.53
CA GLU A 499 14.75 -7.31 28.41
C GLU A 499 14.40 -8.02 27.08
N SER A 500 13.45 -8.95 27.12
CA SER A 500 12.96 -9.66 25.94
C SER A 500 11.79 -8.92 25.32
N TYR A 501 11.83 -8.74 24.01
CA TYR A 501 10.80 -8.09 23.21
C TYR A 501 10.24 -9.07 22.19
N SER A 502 8.92 -9.12 22.09
CA SER A 502 8.18 -9.92 21.11
C SER A 502 7.39 -8.98 20.22
N ASP A 503 7.59 -9.08 18.92
CA ASP A 503 6.86 -8.32 17.91
C ASP A 503 6.13 -9.28 16.96
N THR A 504 4.91 -8.95 16.60
CA THR A 504 4.13 -9.67 15.59
C THR A 504 3.62 -8.66 14.57
N THR A 505 4.06 -8.86 13.33
CA THR A 505 3.67 -8.06 12.18
C THR A 505 2.74 -8.87 11.29
N GLU A 506 1.62 -8.29 10.88
CA GLU A 506 0.55 -8.98 10.14
C GLU A 506 -0.14 -8.06 9.11
N TYR A 507 0.64 -7.20 8.46
CA TYR A 507 0.10 -6.33 7.40
C TYR A 507 -0.37 -7.19 6.21
N PRO A 508 -1.66 -7.11 5.83
CA PRO A 508 -2.28 -8.05 4.87
C PRO A 508 -1.68 -7.96 3.46
N THR A 509 -1.06 -6.82 3.13
CA THR A 509 -0.46 -6.50 1.84
C THR A 509 1.07 -6.51 1.87
N TRP A 510 1.70 -7.01 2.95
CA TRP A 510 3.16 -7.20 2.98
C TRP A 510 3.55 -8.51 2.31
N SER A 511 4.17 -8.42 1.13
CA SER A 511 4.84 -9.55 0.50
C SER A 511 6.22 -9.78 1.14
N TYR A 512 6.42 -10.91 1.81
CA TYR A 512 7.69 -11.25 2.45
C TYR A 512 8.76 -11.73 1.46
N LEU A 513 8.35 -12.09 0.25
CA LEU A 513 9.22 -12.42 -0.86
C LEU A 513 8.46 -12.21 -2.17
N THR A 514 9.10 -11.66 -3.19
CA THR A 514 8.56 -11.62 -4.54
C THR A 514 9.49 -12.37 -5.48
N ILE A 515 8.95 -13.33 -6.23
CA ILE A 515 9.71 -14.17 -7.18
C ILE A 515 9.17 -13.95 -8.58
N ASN A 516 10.05 -13.63 -9.53
CA ASN A 516 9.71 -13.58 -10.94
C ASN A 516 9.28 -14.97 -11.45
N ALA A 517 8.07 -15.08 -11.99
CA ALA A 517 7.51 -16.37 -12.41
C ALA A 517 8.15 -16.95 -13.69
N VAL A 518 8.92 -16.16 -14.44
CA VAL A 518 9.57 -16.58 -15.70
C VAL A 518 10.95 -17.18 -15.45
N ASP A 519 11.73 -16.61 -14.53
CA ASP A 519 13.14 -17.00 -14.33
C ASP A 519 13.52 -17.32 -12.88
N GLY A 520 12.59 -17.16 -11.94
CA GLY A 520 12.82 -17.48 -10.53
C GLY A 520 13.74 -16.50 -9.79
N SER A 521 14.06 -15.35 -10.39
CA SER A 521 14.79 -14.29 -9.69
C SER A 521 13.95 -13.63 -8.58
N ILE A 522 14.62 -13.16 -7.53
CA ILE A 522 13.98 -12.37 -6.48
C ILE A 522 13.89 -10.93 -6.93
N ILE A 523 12.73 -10.30 -6.70
CA ILE A 523 12.49 -8.88 -6.98
C ILE A 523 12.43 -8.15 -5.64
N ASP A 524 13.21 -7.10 -5.50
CA ASP A 524 13.03 -6.16 -4.39
C ASP A 524 11.89 -5.20 -4.75
N ARG A 525 10.74 -5.34 -4.08
CA ARG A 525 9.57 -4.50 -4.33
C ARG A 525 9.84 -3.02 -4.06
N SER A 526 10.70 -2.71 -3.10
CA SER A 526 10.99 -1.32 -2.72
C SER A 526 11.80 -0.60 -3.81
N LEU A 527 12.69 -1.31 -4.50
CA LEU A 527 13.51 -0.79 -5.60
C LEU A 527 12.84 -0.94 -6.97
N GLY A 528 12.16 -2.06 -7.19
CA GLY A 528 11.45 -2.41 -8.43
C GLY A 528 12.24 -3.23 -9.44
N TYR A 529 13.24 -4.03 -9.03
CA TYR A 529 13.94 -4.98 -9.90
C TYR A 529 14.61 -6.16 -9.18
#